data_AF-S8CJI7-F1
#
_entry.id   AF-S8CJI7-F1
#
_cell.length_a   1.000
_cell.length_b   1.000
_cell.length_c   1.000
_cell.angle_alpha   90.00
_cell.angle_beta   90.00
_cell.angle_gamma   90.00
#
_symmetry.space_group_name_H-M   'P 1'
#
loop_
_entity.id
_entity.type
_entity.pdbx_description
1 polymer ?
#
loop_
_entity_poly.entity_id
_entity_poly.type
_entity_poly.pdbx_seq_one_letter_code
_entity_poly.pdbx_strand_id
1 'polypeptide(L)'
;PGRESAAIGRRRFRNPAKCVAAGQPPQSGAVYQGVYGPWKVESSDVREVVLYRSGLVTAASSFVIASSVAFFRNSNLEVLDLIGRNLDLLYGLGACGLGLSLYLIHIYVTEIKRALQALWLIGVIGSISAYAALAQPESKSLVEYVVENRTAVLFVGPIFAALTGLVFKEGLCYGKLEAGALTFIIPILLLGHLTGLMSEGTELSLLALWMGLFVVFAGRKFSQPIKDDIGDKSIFIFNALPEEEKSELIRRLEELK
;
A
#
# COMPACT_ATOMS: atom_id res chain seq x y z
N PRO A 1 -25.64 48.24 53.03
CA PRO A 1 -27.01 47.65 53.00
C PRO A 1 -27.24 47.00 51.61
N GLY A 2 -26.96 45.70 51.39
CA GLY A 2 -27.76 44.56 51.88
C GLY A 2 -29.13 44.56 51.20
N ARG A 3 -29.63 43.55 50.47
CA ARG A 3 -29.36 42.10 50.41
C ARG A 3 -30.08 41.48 49.19
N GLU A 4 -29.63 40.26 48.82
CA GLU A 4 -30.40 39.10 48.31
C GLU A 4 -31.01 39.16 46.89
N SER A 5 -31.06 38.08 46.08
CA SER A 5 -30.86 36.65 46.34
C SER A 5 -30.42 35.89 45.07
N ALA A 6 -29.85 34.72 45.30
CA ALA A 6 -29.27 33.80 44.34
C ALA A 6 -30.29 33.09 43.43
N ALA A 7 -29.90 32.80 42.20
CA ALA A 7 -30.51 31.75 41.39
C ALA A 7 -29.43 30.85 40.78
N ILE A 8 -29.44 29.60 41.24
CA ILE A 8 -28.52 28.52 40.88
C ILE A 8 -28.87 28.04 39.46
N GLY A 9 -28.08 28.45 38.47
CA GLY A 9 -28.13 27.92 37.11
C GLY A 9 -27.25 26.67 36.97
N ARG A 10 -27.85 25.49 36.97
CA ARG A 10 -27.18 24.20 36.72
C ARG A 10 -26.38 24.25 35.41
N ARG A 11 -25.04 24.21 35.49
CA ARG A 11 -24.17 23.92 34.35
C ARG A 11 -24.46 22.49 33.88
N ARG A 12 -25.13 22.36 32.74
CA ARG A 12 -25.27 21.10 32.03
C ARG A 12 -23.90 20.80 31.40
N PHE A 13 -23.11 19.96 32.06
CA PHE A 13 -21.94 19.32 31.46
C PHE A 13 -22.40 18.64 30.16
N ARG A 14 -22.04 19.20 29.00
CA ARG A 14 -22.12 18.49 27.72
C ARG A 14 -20.86 17.64 27.62
N ASN A 15 -21.01 16.34 27.80
CA ASN A 15 -19.95 15.36 27.52
C ASN A 15 -19.44 15.53 26.08
N PRO A 16 -18.12 15.66 25.85
CA PRO A 16 -17.52 15.62 24.53
C PRO A 16 -17.06 14.18 24.26
N ALA A 17 -17.95 13.34 23.75
CA ALA A 17 -17.57 12.02 23.24
C ALA A 17 -18.70 11.45 22.37
N LYS A 18 -18.95 12.06 21.22
CA LYS A 18 -19.46 11.29 20.08
C LYS A 18 -18.27 11.06 19.16
N CYS A 19 -17.63 9.91 19.34
CA CYS A 19 -16.81 9.33 18.29
C CYS A 19 -17.71 9.20 17.06
N VAL A 20 -17.51 10.07 16.07
CA VAL A 20 -18.01 9.85 14.72
C VAL A 20 -17.03 8.88 14.05
N ALA A 21 -16.99 7.66 14.58
CA ALA A 21 -16.50 6.48 13.89
C ALA A 21 -17.74 5.77 13.32
N ALA A 22 -18.45 6.47 12.44
CA ALA A 22 -19.42 5.88 11.56
C ALA A 22 -18.88 6.19 10.17
N GLY A 23 -18.19 5.21 9.58
CA GLY A 23 -18.01 5.19 8.15
C GLY A 23 -19.37 5.47 7.53
N GLN A 24 -19.44 6.52 6.72
CA GLN A 24 -20.61 6.67 5.86
C GLN A 24 -20.79 5.31 5.18
N PRO A 25 -22.00 4.71 5.23
CA PRO A 25 -22.25 3.54 4.41
C PRO A 25 -21.84 3.92 2.97
N PRO A 26 -21.32 2.98 2.16
CA PRO A 26 -21.22 3.24 0.74
C PRO A 26 -22.60 3.78 0.34
N GLN A 27 -22.64 4.96 -0.27
CA GLN A 27 -23.91 5.43 -0.83
C GLN A 27 -24.24 4.45 -1.95
N SER A 28 -24.85 3.33 -1.57
CA SER A 28 -25.29 2.24 -2.42
C SER A 28 -26.38 2.83 -3.30
N GLY A 29 -25.98 3.40 -4.42
CA GLY A 29 -26.85 4.14 -5.33
C GLY A 29 -26.31 5.49 -5.82
N ALA A 30 -25.21 6.01 -5.27
CA ALA A 30 -24.59 7.23 -5.79
C ALA A 30 -24.15 7.03 -7.24
N VAL A 31 -24.64 7.89 -8.13
CA VAL A 31 -24.23 7.95 -9.52
C VAL A 31 -23.08 8.93 -9.61
N TYR A 32 -21.93 8.45 -10.06
CA TYR A 32 -20.76 9.27 -10.35
C TYR A 32 -20.75 9.60 -11.83
N GLN A 33 -20.39 10.83 -12.18
CA GLN A 33 -20.18 11.20 -13.58
C GLN A 33 -18.73 10.93 -13.95
N GLY A 34 -18.54 9.99 -14.88
CA GLY A 34 -17.25 9.67 -15.49
C GLY A 34 -17.05 10.36 -16.84
N VAL A 35 -15.85 10.22 -17.39
CA VAL A 35 -15.44 10.76 -18.69
C VAL A 35 -16.33 10.25 -19.83
N TYR A 36 -16.70 8.96 -19.78
CA TYR A 36 -17.50 8.31 -20.82
C TYR A 36 -18.96 8.05 -20.41
N GLY A 37 -19.39 8.60 -19.28
CA GLY A 37 -20.78 8.52 -18.81
C GLY A 37 -20.92 8.19 -17.32
N PRO A 38 -22.18 8.11 -16.84
CA PRO A 38 -22.47 7.82 -15.45
C PRO A 38 -22.10 6.38 -15.07
N TRP A 39 -21.56 6.20 -13.88
CA TRP A 39 -21.25 4.88 -13.32
C TRP A 39 -21.60 4.81 -11.83
N LYS A 40 -21.68 3.58 -11.31
CA LYS A 40 -22.01 3.30 -9.91
C LYS A 40 -20.99 2.34 -9.31
N VAL A 41 -20.82 2.43 -8.00
CA VAL A 41 -20.06 1.44 -7.23
C VAL A 41 -20.97 0.27 -6.92
N GLU A 42 -20.57 -0.92 -7.34
CA GLU A 42 -21.25 -2.19 -7.08
C GLU A 42 -20.72 -2.87 -5.82
N SER A 43 -21.45 -3.84 -5.29
CA SER A 43 -21.02 -4.62 -4.12
C SER A 43 -19.78 -5.48 -4.37
N SER A 44 -19.60 -5.94 -5.62
CA SER A 44 -18.37 -6.57 -6.11
C SER A 44 -17.17 -5.63 -5.96
N ASP A 45 -17.32 -4.38 -6.43
CA ASP A 45 -16.25 -3.37 -6.36
C ASP A 45 -15.86 -3.10 -4.90
N VAL A 46 -16.83 -3.01 -4.00
CA VAL A 46 -16.58 -2.85 -2.55
C VAL A 46 -15.73 -4.01 -2.02
N ARG A 47 -16.08 -5.25 -2.37
CA ARG A 47 -15.34 -6.44 -1.91
C ARG A 47 -13.91 -6.44 -2.44
N GLU A 48 -13.72 -6.09 -3.70
CA GLU A 48 -12.39 -6.01 -4.31
C GLU A 48 -11.53 -4.95 -3.65
N VAL A 49 -12.07 -3.76 -3.40
CA VAL A 49 -11.35 -2.68 -2.71
C VAL A 49 -11.00 -3.07 -1.27
N VAL A 50 -11.92 -3.72 -0.54
CA VAL A 50 -11.63 -4.18 0.83
C VAL A 50 -10.49 -5.20 0.82
N LEU A 51 -10.52 -6.19 -0.06
CA LEU A 51 -9.46 -7.20 -0.18
C LEU A 51 -8.12 -6.59 -0.62
N TYR A 52 -8.14 -5.63 -1.57
CA TYR A 52 -6.97 -4.85 -1.96
C TYR A 52 -6.36 -4.12 -0.76
N ARG A 53 -7.18 -3.40 0.03
CA ARG A 53 -6.71 -2.68 1.23
C ARG A 53 -6.18 -3.63 2.28
N SER A 54 -6.83 -4.77 2.50
CA SER A 54 -6.37 -5.81 3.43
C SER A 54 -4.99 -6.34 3.03
N GLY A 55 -4.78 -6.66 1.75
CA GLY A 55 -3.48 -7.08 1.25
C GLY A 55 -2.38 -6.05 1.50
N LEU A 56 -2.69 -4.76 1.30
CA LEU A 56 -1.74 -3.69 1.50
C LEU A 56 -1.37 -3.49 2.98
N VAL A 57 -2.37 -3.59 3.86
CA VAL A 57 -2.15 -3.54 5.32
C VAL A 57 -1.30 -4.73 5.76
N THR A 58 -1.58 -5.95 5.27
CA THR A 58 -0.74 -7.12 5.55
C THR A 58 0.70 -6.89 5.11
N ALA A 59 0.92 -6.38 3.88
CA ALA A 59 2.25 -6.07 3.39
C ALA A 59 2.98 -5.05 4.28
N ALA A 60 2.32 -3.96 4.65
CA ALA A 60 2.89 -2.92 5.50
C ALA A 60 3.21 -3.43 6.91
N SER A 61 2.28 -4.15 7.55
CA SER A 61 2.47 -4.70 8.89
C SER A 61 3.59 -5.73 8.93
N SER A 62 3.61 -6.68 8.00
CA SER A 62 4.68 -7.67 7.90
C SER A 62 6.05 -7.03 7.71
N PHE A 63 6.15 -6.02 6.82
CA PHE A 63 7.39 -5.28 6.59
C PHE A 63 7.86 -4.56 7.86
N VAL A 64 6.99 -3.79 8.51
CA VAL A 64 7.35 -3.03 9.71
C VAL A 64 7.78 -3.95 10.85
N ILE A 65 7.07 -5.06 11.07
CA ILE A 65 7.43 -6.03 12.10
C ILE A 65 8.80 -6.63 11.81
N ALA A 66 9.06 -7.09 10.58
CA ALA A 66 10.35 -7.67 10.20
C ALA A 66 11.50 -6.65 10.30
N SER A 67 11.31 -5.44 9.76
CA SER A 67 12.33 -4.38 9.76
C SER A 67 12.63 -3.83 11.16
N SER A 68 11.75 -4.01 12.14
CA SER A 68 11.99 -3.60 13.53
C SER A 68 13.21 -4.31 14.14
N VAL A 69 13.52 -5.54 13.70
CA VAL A 69 14.72 -6.27 14.14
C VAL A 69 16.02 -5.51 13.85
N ALA A 70 16.06 -4.74 12.76
CA ALA A 70 17.26 -3.98 12.37
C ALA A 70 17.63 -2.89 13.39
N PHE A 71 16.65 -2.31 14.10
CA PHE A 71 16.88 -1.22 15.05
C PHE A 71 17.17 -1.69 16.47
N PHE A 72 16.75 -2.91 16.81
CA PHE A 72 16.74 -3.39 18.19
C PHE A 72 17.60 -4.66 18.39
N ARG A 73 18.57 -4.89 17.52
CA ARG A 73 19.45 -6.07 17.50
C ARG A 73 20.14 -6.38 18.84
N ASN A 74 20.42 -5.36 19.67
CA ASN A 74 21.13 -5.49 20.95
C ASN A 74 20.21 -5.52 22.19
N SER A 75 18.89 -5.60 22.00
CA SER A 75 17.96 -5.60 23.13
C SER A 75 17.56 -7.04 23.50
N ASN A 76 17.55 -7.34 24.81
CA ASN A 76 17.22 -8.67 25.35
C ASN A 76 15.70 -8.97 25.35
N LEU A 77 14.98 -8.56 24.31
CA LEU A 77 13.53 -8.74 24.23
C LEU A 77 13.20 -10.05 23.50
N GLU A 78 12.61 -11.01 24.21
CA GLU A 78 12.21 -12.32 23.66
C GLU A 78 11.32 -12.20 22.40
N VAL A 79 10.51 -11.14 22.33
CA VAL A 79 9.64 -10.86 21.17
C VAL A 79 10.45 -10.60 19.91
N LEU A 80 11.59 -9.92 19.99
CA LEU A 80 12.45 -9.66 18.83
C LEU A 80 13.18 -10.91 18.36
N ASP A 81 13.56 -11.79 19.29
CA ASP A 81 14.12 -13.10 18.95
C ASP A 81 13.09 -13.96 18.21
N LEU A 82 11.83 -13.94 18.65
CA LEU A 82 10.74 -14.63 17.96
C LEU A 82 10.53 -14.07 16.55
N ILE A 83 10.54 -12.75 16.39
CA ILE A 83 10.43 -12.09 15.07
C ILE A 83 11.63 -12.47 14.18
N GLY A 84 12.85 -12.40 14.72
CA GLY A 84 14.09 -12.75 14.02
C GLY A 84 14.09 -14.17 13.47
N ARG A 85 13.59 -15.14 14.26
CA ARG A 85 13.43 -16.54 13.82
C ARG A 85 12.37 -16.74 12.73
N ASN A 86 11.46 -15.79 12.56
CA ASN A 86 10.33 -15.89 11.64
C ASN A 86 10.37 -14.82 10.52
N LEU A 87 11.55 -14.26 10.23
CA LEU A 87 11.70 -13.22 9.20
C LEU A 87 11.23 -13.67 7.82
N ASP A 88 11.56 -14.89 7.40
CA ASP A 88 11.16 -15.42 6.09
C ASP A 88 9.63 -15.61 5.98
N LEU A 89 8.99 -15.99 7.09
CA LEU A 89 7.53 -16.08 7.16
C LEU A 89 6.88 -14.70 7.04
N LEU A 90 7.41 -13.69 7.75
CA LEU A 90 6.94 -12.31 7.64
C LEU A 90 7.16 -11.76 6.22
N TYR A 91 8.33 -12.02 5.63
CA TYR A 91 8.62 -11.66 4.24
C TYR A 91 7.63 -12.30 3.28
N GLY A 92 7.38 -13.61 3.42
CA GLY A 92 6.40 -14.34 2.60
C GLY A 92 4.98 -13.81 2.75
N LEU A 93 4.53 -13.55 3.98
CA LEU A 93 3.22 -12.93 4.24
C LEU A 93 3.12 -11.55 3.59
N GLY A 94 4.17 -10.74 3.70
CA GLY A 94 4.22 -9.42 3.07
C GLY A 94 4.16 -9.50 1.55
N ALA A 95 4.90 -10.42 0.95
CA ALA A 95 4.90 -10.68 -0.48
C ALA A 95 3.51 -11.16 -0.96
N CYS A 96 2.85 -12.05 -0.22
CA CYS A 96 1.49 -12.49 -0.52
C CYS A 96 0.47 -11.35 -0.42
N GLY A 97 0.54 -10.52 0.62
CA GLY A 97 -0.32 -9.34 0.78
C GLY A 97 -0.15 -8.33 -0.36
N LEU A 98 1.09 -8.10 -0.79
CA LEU A 98 1.39 -7.28 -1.96
C LEU A 98 0.82 -7.90 -3.24
N GLY A 99 0.98 -9.21 -3.45
CA GLY A 99 0.44 -9.93 -4.60
C GLY A 99 -1.08 -9.83 -4.68
N LEU A 100 -1.78 -10.02 -3.56
CA LEU A 100 -3.23 -9.83 -3.45
C LEU A 100 -3.63 -8.40 -3.87
N SER A 101 -2.90 -7.41 -3.36
CA SER A 101 -3.13 -6.00 -3.70
C SER A 101 -2.95 -5.76 -5.21
N LEU A 102 -1.87 -6.25 -5.80
CA LEU A 102 -1.56 -6.09 -7.23
C LEU A 102 -2.54 -6.83 -8.14
N TYR A 103 -3.13 -7.93 -7.66
CA TYR A 103 -4.18 -8.63 -8.39
C TYR A 103 -5.45 -7.79 -8.48
N LEU A 104 -5.87 -7.21 -7.35
CA LEU A 104 -7.14 -6.48 -7.19
C LEU A 104 -7.05 -4.97 -7.47
N ILE A 105 -5.85 -4.45 -7.72
CA ILE A 105 -5.68 -3.02 -7.99
C ILE A 105 -6.39 -2.61 -9.29
N HIS A 106 -7.11 -1.50 -9.22
CA HIS A 106 -7.72 -0.85 -10.38
C HIS A 106 -6.71 0.14 -10.97
N ILE A 107 -6.16 -0.19 -12.14
CA ILE A 107 -5.24 0.67 -12.92
C ILE A 107 -5.82 0.77 -14.32
N TYR A 108 -5.97 1.99 -14.86
CA TYR A 108 -6.56 2.21 -16.19
C TYR A 108 -5.77 1.54 -17.32
N VAL A 109 -4.44 1.51 -17.19
CA VAL A 109 -3.51 0.93 -18.18
C VAL A 109 -3.20 -0.52 -17.80
N THR A 110 -3.73 -1.46 -18.58
CA THR A 110 -3.63 -2.90 -18.30
C THR A 110 -2.18 -3.40 -18.38
N GLU A 111 -1.38 -2.83 -19.28
CA GLU A 111 0.02 -3.15 -19.50
C GLU A 111 0.86 -2.84 -18.27
N ILE A 112 0.60 -1.69 -17.63
CA ILE A 112 1.27 -1.29 -16.38
C ILE A 112 0.88 -2.27 -15.27
N LYS A 113 -0.41 -2.60 -15.13
CA LYS A 113 -0.87 -3.59 -14.15
C LYS A 113 -0.15 -4.94 -14.32
N ARG A 114 -0.10 -5.45 -15.56
CA ARG A 114 0.56 -6.72 -15.87
C ARG A 114 2.07 -6.67 -15.64
N ALA A 115 2.73 -5.55 -15.95
CA ALA A 115 4.15 -5.36 -15.66
C ALA A 115 4.44 -5.44 -14.16
N LEU A 116 3.63 -4.80 -13.32
CA LEU A 116 3.78 -4.88 -11.85
C LEU A 116 3.54 -6.30 -11.33
N GLN A 117 2.54 -7.01 -11.86
CA GLN A 117 2.28 -8.41 -11.51
C GLN A 117 3.43 -9.34 -11.93
N ALA A 118 4.00 -9.10 -13.11
CA ALA A 118 5.16 -9.84 -13.60
C ALA A 118 6.40 -9.57 -12.73
N LEU A 119 6.68 -8.31 -12.37
CA LEU A 119 7.75 -7.95 -11.44
C LEU A 119 7.58 -8.64 -10.08
N TRP A 120 6.36 -8.64 -9.54
CA TRP A 120 6.06 -9.37 -8.31
C TRP A 120 6.33 -10.87 -8.45
N LEU A 121 5.84 -11.50 -9.52
CA LEU A 121 6.03 -12.94 -9.75
C LEU A 121 7.51 -13.30 -9.92
N ILE A 122 8.24 -12.53 -10.73
CA ILE A 122 9.69 -12.69 -10.93
C ILE A 122 10.41 -12.55 -9.58
N GLY A 123 10.04 -11.57 -8.77
CA GLY A 123 10.63 -11.38 -7.45
C GLY A 123 10.29 -12.53 -6.49
N VAL A 124 9.07 -13.07 -6.50
CA VAL A 124 8.73 -14.26 -5.69
C VAL A 124 9.59 -15.45 -6.08
N ILE A 125 9.69 -15.74 -7.38
CA ILE A 125 10.52 -16.84 -7.90
C ILE A 125 12.00 -16.59 -7.56
N GLY A 126 12.47 -15.35 -7.71
CA GLY A 126 13.82 -14.93 -7.36
C GLY A 126 14.12 -15.15 -5.89
N SER A 127 13.22 -14.74 -4.99
CA SER A 127 13.33 -14.93 -3.54
C SER A 127 13.39 -16.41 -3.15
N ILE A 128 12.52 -17.25 -3.72
CA ILE A 128 12.54 -18.70 -3.46
C ILE A 128 13.85 -19.32 -3.97
N SER A 129 14.29 -18.91 -5.16
CA SER A 129 15.54 -19.41 -5.76
C SER A 129 16.76 -18.99 -4.95
N ALA A 130 16.83 -17.73 -4.52
CA ALA A 130 17.90 -17.21 -3.68
C ALA A 130 17.91 -17.90 -2.31
N TYR A 131 16.74 -18.14 -1.71
CA TYR A 131 16.65 -18.89 -0.47
C TYR A 131 17.22 -20.31 -0.63
N ALA A 132 16.72 -21.07 -1.62
CA ALA A 132 17.10 -22.46 -1.80
C ALA A 132 18.55 -22.64 -2.25
N ALA A 133 19.04 -21.78 -3.14
CA ALA A 133 20.37 -21.93 -3.76
C ALA A 133 21.48 -21.20 -3.00
N LEU A 134 21.17 -20.14 -2.24
CA LEU A 134 22.19 -19.26 -1.64
C LEU A 134 22.06 -19.18 -0.11
N ALA A 135 20.88 -18.88 0.44
CA ALA A 135 20.71 -18.70 1.89
C ALA A 135 20.73 -20.02 2.68
N GLN A 136 20.05 -21.06 2.17
CA GLN A 136 19.95 -22.37 2.81
C GLN A 136 21.31 -23.07 2.99
N PRO A 137 22.21 -23.12 1.99
CA PRO A 137 23.56 -23.67 2.16
C PRO A 137 24.37 -23.01 3.29
N GLU A 138 24.12 -21.73 3.57
CA GLU A 138 24.77 -20.99 4.67
C GLU A 138 24.00 -21.06 6.00
N SER A 139 22.91 -21.82 6.06
CA SER A 139 22.02 -21.91 7.24
C SER A 139 21.45 -20.56 7.69
N LYS A 140 21.24 -19.63 6.75
CA LYS A 140 20.70 -18.28 7.00
C LYS A 140 19.26 -18.16 6.51
N SER A 141 18.53 -17.21 7.08
CA SER A 141 17.25 -16.78 6.51
C SER A 141 17.48 -16.01 5.20
N LEU A 142 16.49 -15.96 4.31
CA LEU A 142 16.59 -15.16 3.07
C LEU A 142 16.84 -13.69 3.39
N VAL A 143 16.12 -13.15 4.38
CA VAL A 143 16.22 -11.74 4.77
C VAL A 143 17.63 -11.41 5.27
N GLU A 144 18.18 -12.24 6.15
CA GLU A 144 19.54 -12.08 6.66
C GLU A 144 20.58 -12.20 5.54
N TYR A 145 20.41 -13.19 4.66
CA TYR A 145 21.31 -13.38 3.52
C TYR A 145 21.34 -12.14 2.61
N VAL A 146 20.19 -11.53 2.33
CA VAL A 146 20.11 -10.32 1.49
C VAL A 146 20.78 -9.12 2.14
N VAL A 147 20.65 -8.96 3.46
CA VAL A 147 21.28 -7.85 4.21
C VAL A 147 22.81 -8.00 4.22
N GLU A 148 23.33 -9.22 4.28
CA GLU A 148 24.77 -9.48 4.27
C GLU A 148 25.37 -9.48 2.85
N ASN A 149 24.59 -9.93 1.86
CA ASN A 149 25.02 -10.07 0.47
C ASN A 149 24.29 -9.09 -0.43
N ARG A 150 24.91 -7.92 -0.65
CA ARG A 150 24.36 -6.81 -1.43
C ARG A 150 23.82 -7.21 -2.81
N THR A 151 24.50 -8.12 -3.50
CA THR A 151 24.09 -8.60 -4.84
C THR A 151 22.80 -9.42 -4.82
N ALA A 152 22.44 -9.99 -3.66
CA ALA A 152 21.21 -10.76 -3.51
C ALA A 152 19.94 -9.89 -3.64
N VAL A 153 20.08 -8.56 -3.54
CA VAL A 153 19.01 -7.60 -3.88
C VAL A 153 18.51 -7.80 -5.31
N LEU A 154 19.32 -8.29 -6.25
CA LEU A 154 18.86 -8.57 -7.62
C LEU A 154 17.75 -9.64 -7.69
N PHE A 155 17.71 -10.57 -6.72
CA PHE A 155 16.69 -11.63 -6.67
C PHE A 155 15.38 -11.13 -6.06
N VAL A 156 15.46 -10.37 -4.97
CA VAL A 156 14.27 -9.90 -4.23
C VAL A 156 13.76 -8.53 -4.73
N GLY A 157 14.63 -7.76 -5.39
CA GLY A 157 14.40 -6.41 -5.88
C GLY A 157 13.16 -6.26 -6.77
N PRO A 158 12.84 -7.20 -7.68
CA PRO A 158 11.62 -7.12 -8.49
C PRO A 158 10.31 -7.04 -7.68
N ILE A 159 10.21 -7.70 -6.51
CA ILE A 159 9.05 -7.53 -5.60
C ILE A 159 8.94 -6.08 -5.13
N PHE A 160 10.05 -5.47 -4.76
CA PHE A 160 10.07 -4.09 -4.29
C PHE A 160 9.90 -3.07 -5.42
N ALA A 161 10.31 -3.41 -6.64
CA ALA A 161 9.97 -2.64 -7.83
C ALA A 161 8.45 -2.65 -8.08
N ALA A 162 7.79 -3.80 -7.91
CA ALA A 162 6.33 -3.89 -7.99
C ALA A 162 5.63 -3.05 -6.90
N LEU A 163 6.14 -3.09 -5.66
CA LEU A 163 5.67 -2.21 -4.57
C LEU A 163 5.88 -0.74 -4.93
N THR A 164 7.04 -0.38 -5.47
CA THR A 164 7.37 0.99 -5.90
C THR A 164 6.37 1.47 -6.95
N GLY A 165 6.01 0.65 -7.93
CA GLY A 165 4.98 0.99 -8.91
C GLY A 165 3.58 1.14 -8.32
N LEU A 166 3.23 0.33 -7.31
CA LEU A 166 1.97 0.48 -6.57
C LEU A 166 1.92 1.83 -5.83
N VAL A 167 2.97 2.19 -5.09
CA VAL A 167 3.01 3.47 -4.37
C VAL A 167 3.15 4.66 -5.31
N PHE A 168 3.82 4.50 -6.46
CA PHE A 168 3.90 5.52 -7.52
C PHE A 168 2.52 5.93 -8.00
N LYS A 169 1.66 4.95 -8.29
CA LYS A 169 0.27 5.19 -8.71
C LYS A 169 -0.45 6.07 -7.69
N GLU A 170 -0.33 5.75 -6.41
CA GLU A 170 -1.03 6.49 -5.35
C GLU A 170 -0.39 7.86 -5.07
N GLY A 171 0.94 7.94 -5.15
CA GLY A 171 1.71 9.13 -4.85
C GLY A 171 1.61 10.20 -5.92
N LEU A 172 2.06 9.87 -7.12
CA LEU A 172 2.19 10.84 -8.21
C LEU A 172 0.88 11.01 -8.98
N CYS A 173 0.04 9.98 -9.11
CA CYS A 173 -1.22 10.12 -9.85
C CYS A 173 -2.36 10.67 -8.98
N TYR A 174 -2.36 10.43 -7.66
CA TYR A 174 -3.42 10.87 -6.74
C TYR A 174 -2.97 11.88 -5.67
N GLY A 175 -1.73 12.39 -5.78
CA GLY A 175 -1.24 13.49 -4.95
C GLY A 175 -1.03 13.13 -3.47
N LYS A 176 -0.74 11.86 -3.18
CA LYS A 176 -0.45 11.40 -1.81
C LYS A 176 1.04 11.57 -1.51
N LEU A 177 1.40 12.60 -0.74
CA LEU A 177 2.80 12.94 -0.45
C LEU A 177 3.58 11.76 0.14
N GLU A 178 2.97 10.98 1.03
CA GLU A 178 3.58 9.82 1.66
C GLU A 178 3.97 8.73 0.64
N ALA A 179 3.10 8.46 -0.32
CA ALA A 179 3.34 7.47 -1.37
C ALA A 179 4.30 8.01 -2.44
N GLY A 180 4.25 9.32 -2.70
CA GLY A 180 5.22 10.01 -3.54
C GLY A 180 6.63 9.93 -2.97
N ALA A 181 6.81 10.12 -1.66
CA ALA A 181 8.09 9.95 -1.00
C ALA A 181 8.57 8.48 -1.04
N LEU A 182 7.69 7.52 -0.75
CA LEU A 182 8.01 6.08 -0.82
C LEU A 182 8.52 5.65 -2.19
N THR A 183 7.96 6.22 -3.26
CA THR A 183 8.36 5.96 -4.65
C THR A 183 9.85 6.18 -4.87
N PHE A 184 10.47 7.12 -4.16
CA PHE A 184 11.91 7.38 -4.26
C PHE A 184 12.71 6.66 -3.18
N ILE A 185 12.20 6.58 -1.95
CA ILE A 185 12.92 5.99 -0.82
C ILE A 185 13.22 4.50 -1.04
N ILE A 186 12.24 3.74 -1.55
CA ILE A 186 12.38 2.30 -1.79
C ILE A 186 13.54 2.02 -2.77
N PRO A 187 13.56 2.57 -4.00
CA PRO A 187 14.65 2.32 -4.93
C PRO A 187 15.97 2.92 -4.46
N ILE A 188 16.00 4.09 -3.82
CA ILE A 188 17.23 4.69 -3.31
C ILE A 188 17.89 3.77 -2.27
N LEU A 189 17.12 3.24 -1.30
CA LEU A 189 17.65 2.33 -0.29
C LEU A 189 18.17 1.03 -0.93
N LEU A 190 17.39 0.39 -1.79
CA LEU A 190 17.77 -0.89 -2.37
C LEU A 190 18.96 -0.78 -3.32
N LEU A 191 19.01 0.25 -4.17
CA LEU A 191 20.14 0.49 -5.05
C LEU A 191 21.38 0.96 -4.29
N GLY A 192 21.19 1.76 -3.23
CA GLY A 192 22.26 2.17 -2.34
C GLY A 192 22.92 0.98 -1.63
N HIS A 193 22.10 0.05 -1.13
CA HIS A 193 22.57 -1.20 -0.55
C HIS A 193 23.26 -2.09 -1.59
N LEU A 194 22.64 -2.29 -2.77
CA LEU A 194 23.21 -3.09 -3.87
C LEU A 194 24.58 -2.57 -4.32
N THR A 195 24.73 -1.26 -4.44
CA THR A 195 25.97 -0.62 -4.88
C THR A 195 27.00 -0.48 -3.76
N GLY A 196 26.58 -0.60 -2.50
CA GLY A 196 27.44 -0.37 -1.34
C GLY A 196 27.88 1.08 -1.16
N LEU A 197 27.20 2.03 -1.80
CA LEU A 197 27.52 3.46 -1.75
C LEU A 197 27.02 4.14 -0.47
N MET A 198 26.19 3.45 0.32
CA MET A 198 25.57 3.98 1.52
C MET A 198 26.26 3.48 2.79
N SER A 199 26.32 4.34 3.81
CA SER A 199 26.70 3.92 5.15
C SER A 199 25.54 3.20 5.84
N GLU A 200 25.84 2.30 6.77
CA GLU A 200 24.82 1.57 7.55
C GLU A 200 23.82 2.52 8.24
N GLY A 201 24.30 3.64 8.79
CA GLY A 201 23.42 4.64 9.41
C GLY A 201 22.46 5.30 8.42
N THR A 202 22.87 5.51 7.17
CA THR A 202 21.99 6.04 6.12
C THR A 202 20.97 5.00 5.68
N GLU A 203 21.37 3.73 5.55
CA GLU A 203 20.45 2.62 5.23
C GLU A 203 19.36 2.49 6.30
N LEU A 204 19.74 2.48 7.58
CA LEU A 204 18.80 2.43 8.70
C LEU A 204 17.88 3.66 8.74
N SER A 205 18.39 4.85 8.45
CA SER A 205 17.57 6.07 8.42
C SER A 205 16.51 6.01 7.32
N LEU A 206 16.87 5.57 6.11
CA LEU A 206 15.92 5.37 5.01
C LEU A 206 14.94 4.24 5.30
N LEU A 207 15.38 3.15 5.94
CA LEU A 207 14.52 2.05 6.35
C LEU A 207 13.46 2.52 7.36
N ALA A 208 13.85 3.31 8.36
CA ALA A 208 12.93 3.90 9.33
C ALA A 208 11.90 4.81 8.65
N LEU A 209 12.36 5.62 7.69
CA LEU A 209 11.48 6.50 6.92
C LEU A 209 10.49 5.69 6.06
N TRP A 210 10.95 4.62 5.41
CA TRP A 210 10.08 3.70 4.68
C TRP A 210 9.03 3.09 5.62
N MET A 211 9.44 2.52 6.76
CA MET A 211 8.51 1.95 7.75
C MET A 211 7.42 2.95 8.15
N GLY A 212 7.81 4.17 8.54
CA GLY A 212 6.87 5.21 8.96
C GLY A 212 5.90 5.62 7.84
N LEU A 213 6.43 5.88 6.63
CA LEU A 213 5.60 6.25 5.50
C LEU A 213 4.68 5.12 5.05
N PHE A 214 5.12 3.86 5.12
CA PHE A 214 4.30 2.72 4.72
C PHE A 214 3.12 2.51 5.67
N VAL A 215 3.33 2.72 6.97
CA VAL A 215 2.24 2.74 7.98
C VAL A 215 1.24 3.86 7.67
N VAL A 216 1.73 5.08 7.41
CA VAL A 216 0.85 6.22 7.08
C VAL A 216 0.07 5.95 5.80
N PHE A 217 0.73 5.42 4.77
CA PHE A 217 0.12 5.08 3.49
C PHE A 217 -0.97 4.01 3.64
N ALA A 218 -0.68 2.90 4.31
CA ALA A 218 -1.64 1.84 4.56
C ALA A 218 -2.80 2.31 5.47
N GLY A 219 -2.49 3.09 6.51
CA GLY A 219 -3.48 3.64 7.44
C GLY A 219 -4.47 4.60 6.78
N ARG A 220 -4.00 5.43 5.84
CA ARG A 220 -4.86 6.37 5.09
C ARG A 220 -5.86 5.67 4.17
N LYS A 221 -5.62 4.42 3.80
CA LYS A 221 -6.62 3.63 3.05
C LYS A 221 -7.91 3.44 3.83
N PHE A 222 -7.90 3.46 5.16
CA PHE A 222 -9.14 3.31 5.95
C PHE A 222 -10.06 4.53 5.88
N SER A 223 -9.51 5.74 5.69
CA SER A 223 -10.31 6.97 5.56
C SER A 223 -10.62 7.34 4.10
N GLN A 224 -9.99 6.68 3.14
CA GLN A 224 -10.21 6.92 1.71
C GLN A 224 -11.60 6.40 1.28
N PRO A 225 -12.39 7.18 0.51
CA PRO A 225 -13.60 6.70 -0.13
C PRO A 225 -13.32 5.53 -1.10
N ILE A 226 -14.21 4.52 -1.13
CA ILE A 226 -14.05 3.33 -1.97
C ILE A 226 -13.92 3.70 -3.46
N LYS A 227 -14.73 4.66 -3.92
CA LYS A 227 -14.71 5.14 -5.32
C LYS A 227 -13.32 5.61 -5.76
N ASP A 228 -12.51 6.13 -4.84
CA ASP A 228 -11.20 6.70 -5.16
C ASP A 228 -10.13 5.61 -5.36
N ASP A 229 -10.32 4.40 -4.82
CA ASP A 229 -9.45 3.25 -5.12
C ASP A 229 -9.82 2.55 -6.44
N ILE A 230 -11.08 2.69 -6.88
CA ILE A 230 -11.59 2.19 -8.17
C ILE A 230 -11.14 3.12 -9.30
N GLY A 231 -11.26 4.43 -9.09
CA GLY A 231 -11.13 5.43 -10.14
C GLY A 231 -12.42 5.54 -10.98
N ASP A 232 -12.32 6.17 -12.14
CA ASP A 232 -13.43 6.33 -13.08
C ASP A 232 -13.75 5.01 -13.78
N LYS A 233 -14.82 4.34 -13.34
CA LYS A 233 -15.29 3.07 -13.92
C LYS A 233 -15.70 3.21 -15.39
N SER A 234 -16.12 4.40 -15.83
CA SER A 234 -16.52 4.63 -17.22
C SER A 234 -15.38 4.39 -18.22
N ILE A 235 -14.13 4.61 -17.81
CA ILE A 235 -12.93 4.33 -18.63
C ILE A 235 -12.78 2.82 -18.85
N PHE A 236 -12.99 2.01 -17.82
CA PHE A 236 -12.91 0.56 -17.95
C PHE A 236 -14.05 0.01 -18.82
N ILE A 237 -15.26 0.54 -18.65
CA ILE A 237 -16.41 0.21 -19.48
C ILE A 237 -16.12 0.56 -20.94
N PHE A 238 -15.66 1.79 -21.20
CA PHE A 238 -15.30 2.26 -22.53
C PHE A 238 -14.24 1.38 -23.20
N ASN A 239 -13.15 1.06 -22.49
CA ASN A 239 -12.07 0.23 -23.02
C ASN A 239 -12.53 -1.19 -23.38
N ALA A 240 -13.59 -1.70 -22.74
CA ALA A 240 -14.16 -3.01 -23.01
C ALA A 240 -15.15 -3.03 -24.19
N LEU A 241 -15.59 -1.87 -24.70
CA LEU A 241 -16.50 -1.79 -25.85
C LEU A 241 -15.80 -2.21 -27.17
N PRO A 242 -16.55 -2.74 -28.15
CA PRO A 242 -16.09 -2.86 -29.53
C PRO A 242 -15.71 -1.50 -30.14
N GLU A 243 -14.78 -1.48 -31.10
CA GLU A 243 -14.28 -0.23 -31.71
C GLU A 243 -15.37 0.60 -32.40
N GLU A 244 -16.37 -0.04 -33.00
CA GLU A 244 -17.53 0.65 -33.59
C GLU A 244 -18.36 1.39 -32.53
N GLU A 245 -18.62 0.75 -31.39
CA GLU A 245 -19.37 1.34 -30.27
C GLU A 245 -18.58 2.45 -29.58
N LYS A 246 -17.25 2.32 -29.48
CA LYS A 246 -16.38 3.39 -28.96
C LYS A 246 -16.49 4.65 -29.80
N SER A 247 -16.42 4.50 -31.12
CA SER A 247 -16.48 5.62 -32.07
C SER A 247 -17.84 6.31 -32.03
N GLU A 248 -18.93 5.54 -31.95
CA GLU A 248 -20.28 6.09 -31.80
C GLU A 248 -20.46 6.82 -30.46
N LEU A 249 -19.90 6.28 -29.36
CA LEU A 249 -19.96 6.95 -28.06
C LEU A 249 -19.19 8.27 -28.07
N ILE A 250 -17.98 8.30 -28.64
CA ILE A 250 -17.19 9.52 -28.78
C ILE A 250 -17.97 10.56 -29.58
N ARG A 251 -18.54 10.18 -30.73
CA ARG A 251 -19.34 11.07 -31.58
C ARG A 251 -20.51 11.68 -30.81
N ARG A 252 -21.26 10.88 -30.06
CA ARG A 252 -22.38 11.37 -29.23
C ARG A 252 -21.92 12.34 -28.14
N LEU A 253 -20.77 12.08 -27.51
CA LEU A 253 -20.21 12.97 -26.48
C LEU A 253 -19.70 14.29 -27.07
N GLU A 254 -19.22 14.28 -28.31
CA GLU A 254 -18.84 15.50 -29.05
C GLU A 254 -20.06 16.33 -29.46
N GLU A 255 -21.14 15.70 -29.92
CA GLU A 255 -22.42 16.38 -30.24
C GLU A 255 -23.08 17.04 -29.01
N LEU A 256 -22.74 16.59 -27.81
CA LEU A 256 -23.25 17.11 -26.54
C LEU A 256 -22.39 18.23 -25.91
N LYS A 257 -21.20 18.51 -26.47
CA LYS A 257 -20.30 19.60 -26.03
C LYS A 257 -20.57 20.91 -26.75
#